data_AF-A0A839NAT3-F1
#
_entry.id   AF-A0A839NAT3-F1
#
_cell.length_a   1.000
_cell.length_b   1.000
_cell.length_c   1.000
_cell.angle_alpha   90.00
_cell.angle_beta   90.00
_cell.angle_gamma   90.00
#
_symmetry.space_group_name_H-M   'P 1'
#
loop_
_entity.id
_entity.type
_entity.pdbx_description
1 polymer ?
#
loop_
_entity_poly.entity_id
_entity_poly.type
_entity_poly.pdbx_seq_one_letter_code
_entity_poly.pdbx_strand_id
1 'polypeptide(L)'
;MRDSYDLSVTDTESVLGDLLDAGRRRRDPWTSMRVLREGVARLDYDDPDHTYQVTVPTVPRRRLEVPNDTIAEVGGIGIRLTSVEISSDVTVVIDAQDGSRYQEVLEAFQATYRRWESTTDRPMSRPPAWPADEFFGCIRLRDDVGTDYALRAGRAGGSGTEFECTYNFDPVPPVDAHSLRVDVVDHDVVGTVILNL
;
A
#
# COMPACT_ATOMS: atom_id res chain seq x y z
N MET A 1 -33.59 -16.30 2.65
CA MET A 1 -32.90 -14.99 2.74
C MET A 1 -31.47 -15.29 2.32
N ARG A 2 -30.99 -14.76 1.20
CA ARG A 2 -29.61 -15.00 0.72
C ARG A 2 -28.77 -13.87 1.28
N ASP A 3 -27.87 -14.18 2.20
CA ASP A 3 -26.89 -13.22 2.68
C ASP A 3 -25.76 -13.15 1.64
N SER A 4 -25.60 -12.01 0.99
CA SER A 4 -24.45 -11.75 0.12
C SER A 4 -23.36 -11.06 0.93
N TYR A 5 -22.20 -11.69 1.04
CA TYR A 5 -21.00 -11.06 1.57
C TYR A 5 -20.15 -10.58 0.39
N ASP A 6 -19.85 -9.28 0.38
CA ASP A 6 -18.98 -8.67 -0.63
C ASP A 6 -17.58 -8.55 -0.05
N LEU A 7 -16.63 -9.29 -0.62
CA LEU A 7 -15.22 -9.28 -0.22
C LEU A 7 -14.41 -8.70 -1.38
N SER A 8 -14.03 -7.43 -1.29
CA SER A 8 -13.15 -6.77 -2.25
C SER A 8 -11.69 -7.10 -1.95
N VAL A 9 -11.09 -7.95 -2.79
CA VAL A 9 -9.66 -8.26 -2.72
C VAL A 9 -9.07 -8.42 -4.13
N THR A 10 -7.77 -8.25 -4.22
CA THR A 10 -7.17 -7.24 -5.10
C THR A 10 -6.01 -7.84 -5.95
N ASP A 11 -5.62 -9.08 -5.66
CA ASP A 11 -4.70 -9.87 -6.49
C ASP A 11 -5.09 -11.36 -6.45
N THR A 12 -5.53 -11.94 -7.55
CA THR A 12 -6.10 -13.30 -7.56
C THR A 12 -5.16 -14.36 -6.97
N GLU A 13 -3.85 -14.33 -7.22
CA GLU A 13 -2.95 -15.36 -6.67
C GLU A 13 -2.58 -15.11 -5.20
N SER A 14 -2.36 -13.85 -4.81
CA SER A 14 -2.11 -13.47 -3.42
C SER A 14 -3.35 -13.64 -2.55
N VAL A 15 -4.55 -13.41 -3.09
CA VAL A 15 -5.84 -13.56 -2.40
C VAL A 15 -6.19 -15.02 -2.20
N LEU A 16 -5.97 -15.85 -3.21
CA LEU A 16 -6.08 -17.30 -3.04
C LEU A 16 -5.05 -17.76 -1.99
N GLY A 17 -3.83 -17.23 -1.99
CA GLY A 17 -2.82 -17.46 -0.96
C GLY A 17 -3.24 -17.02 0.44
N ASP A 18 -3.73 -15.80 0.62
CA ASP A 18 -4.11 -15.20 1.89
C ASP A 18 -5.43 -15.75 2.43
N LEU A 19 -6.38 -16.11 1.57
CA LEU A 19 -7.58 -16.88 1.98
C LEU A 19 -7.19 -18.27 2.45
N LEU A 20 -6.26 -18.94 1.76
CA LEU A 20 -5.71 -20.22 2.20
C LEU A 20 -4.93 -20.08 3.54
N ASP A 21 -4.17 -19.00 3.73
CA ASP A 21 -3.35 -18.77 4.93
C ASP A 21 -4.17 -18.28 6.13
N ALA A 22 -5.13 -17.38 5.92
CA ALA A 22 -6.09 -16.96 6.94
C ALA A 22 -6.94 -18.14 7.42
N GLY A 23 -7.27 -19.06 6.50
CA GLY A 23 -7.90 -20.33 6.83
C GLY A 23 -7.06 -21.24 7.69
N ARG A 24 -5.76 -21.39 7.36
CA ARG A 24 -4.83 -22.16 8.18
C ARG A 24 -4.66 -21.59 9.60
N ARG A 25 -4.71 -20.27 9.77
CA ARG A 25 -4.52 -19.60 11.07
C ARG A 25 -5.75 -19.65 11.97
N ARG A 26 -6.97 -19.75 11.43
CA ARG A 26 -8.21 -19.72 12.21
C ARG A 26 -8.63 -21.05 12.84
N ARG A 27 -7.96 -22.18 12.57
CA ARG A 27 -8.45 -23.53 12.92
C ARG A 27 -9.86 -23.85 12.40
N ASP A 28 -10.43 -23.03 11.52
CA ASP A 28 -11.65 -23.34 10.78
C ASP A 28 -11.25 -23.84 9.39
N PRO A 29 -11.60 -25.10 9.04
CA PRO A 29 -11.17 -25.72 7.81
C PRO A 29 -11.96 -25.15 6.65
N TRP A 30 -11.28 -24.43 5.77
CA TRP A 30 -11.69 -24.32 4.39
C TRP A 30 -11.38 -25.69 3.79
N THR A 31 -12.39 -26.52 3.57
CA THR A 31 -12.14 -27.91 3.18
C THR A 31 -11.60 -27.99 1.76
N SER A 32 -11.97 -27.07 0.87
CA SER A 32 -11.31 -26.92 -0.43
C SER A 32 -11.62 -25.60 -1.13
N MET A 33 -10.67 -25.17 -1.95
CA MET A 33 -10.83 -24.11 -2.93
C MET A 33 -10.47 -24.67 -4.30
N ARG A 34 -11.37 -24.51 -5.28
CA ARG A 34 -11.14 -24.99 -6.64
C ARG A 34 -11.31 -23.84 -7.62
N VAL A 35 -10.23 -23.47 -8.29
CA VAL A 35 -10.29 -22.57 -9.44
C VAL A 35 -11.09 -23.28 -10.54
N LEU A 36 -12.18 -22.65 -10.99
CA LEU A 36 -13.03 -23.20 -12.04
C LEU A 36 -12.57 -22.72 -13.41
N ARG A 37 -12.19 -21.44 -13.50
CA ARG A 37 -11.64 -20.75 -14.67
C ARG A 37 -10.99 -19.44 -14.21
N GLU A 38 -10.37 -18.72 -15.14
CA GLU A 38 -9.80 -17.39 -14.88
C GLU A 38 -10.82 -16.47 -14.20
N GLY A 39 -10.43 -15.86 -13.08
CA GLY A 39 -11.27 -14.97 -12.28
C GLY A 39 -12.46 -15.64 -11.56
N VAL A 40 -12.58 -16.97 -11.54
CA VAL A 40 -13.69 -17.66 -10.86
C VAL A 40 -13.20 -18.85 -10.04
N ALA A 41 -13.48 -18.82 -8.75
CA ALA A 41 -13.18 -19.91 -7.81
C ALA A 41 -14.43 -20.39 -7.08
N ARG A 42 -14.48 -21.68 -6.77
CA ARG A 42 -15.45 -22.27 -5.84
C ARG A 42 -14.80 -22.38 -4.47
N LEU A 43 -15.46 -21.86 -3.45
CA LEU A 43 -15.11 -22.01 -2.05
C LEU A 43 -16.10 -22.96 -1.38
N ASP A 44 -15.58 -23.99 -0.73
CA ASP A 44 -16.34 -24.98 0.03
C ASP A 44 -15.99 -24.86 1.52
N TYR A 45 -17.01 -24.58 2.34
CA TYR A 45 -16.88 -24.26 3.76
C TYR A 45 -17.24 -25.44 4.68
N ASP A 46 -17.21 -26.67 4.18
CA ASP A 46 -17.69 -27.87 4.92
C ASP A 46 -19.16 -27.79 5.37
N ASP A 47 -19.88 -26.79 4.87
CA ASP A 47 -21.32 -26.64 5.05
C ASP A 47 -21.98 -27.35 3.85
N PRO A 48 -22.61 -28.51 4.07
CA PRO A 48 -23.21 -29.29 2.99
C PRO A 48 -24.33 -28.55 2.27
N ASP A 49 -24.90 -27.51 2.88
CA ASP A 49 -26.00 -26.73 2.33
C ASP A 49 -25.53 -25.48 1.59
N HIS A 50 -24.25 -25.09 1.71
CA HIS A 50 -23.72 -23.84 1.15
C HIS A 50 -22.43 -24.05 0.35
N THR A 51 -22.49 -23.67 -0.93
CA THR A 51 -21.29 -23.53 -1.78
C THR A 51 -21.26 -22.13 -2.34
N TYR A 52 -20.08 -21.51 -2.30
CA TYR A 52 -19.90 -20.14 -2.78
C TYR A 52 -19.11 -20.15 -4.08
N GLN A 53 -19.61 -19.41 -5.07
CA GLN A 53 -18.86 -19.09 -6.27
C GLN A 53 -18.37 -17.65 -6.13
N VAL A 54 -17.06 -17.47 -6.08
CA VAL A 54 -16.42 -16.17 -6.03
C VAL A 54 -15.96 -15.79 -7.42
N THR A 55 -16.35 -14.60 -7.86
CA THR A 55 -15.81 -13.99 -9.07
C THR A 55 -14.83 -12.93 -8.63
N VAL A 56 -13.55 -13.12 -8.98
CA VAL A 56 -12.48 -12.15 -8.75
C VAL A 56 -12.30 -11.39 -10.06
N PRO A 57 -12.69 -10.10 -10.14
CA PRO A 57 -12.44 -9.32 -11.33
C PRO A 57 -10.92 -9.16 -11.50
N THR A 58 -10.39 -9.66 -12.63
CA THR A 58 -9.01 -9.35 -13.01
C THR A 58 -8.95 -7.88 -13.40
N VAL A 59 -8.32 -7.04 -12.58
CA VAL A 59 -8.10 -5.63 -12.91
C VAL A 59 -6.73 -5.49 -13.56
N PRO A 60 -6.63 -5.00 -14.81
CA PRO A 60 -5.34 -4.77 -15.44
C PRO A 60 -4.47 -3.85 -14.58
N ARG A 61 -3.25 -4.29 -14.28
CA ARG A 61 -2.24 -3.43 -13.64
C ARG A 61 -1.76 -2.40 -14.64
N ARG A 62 -1.91 -1.13 -14.29
CA ARG A 62 -1.44 0.00 -15.08
C ARG A 62 -0.51 0.85 -14.23
N ARG A 63 0.76 0.89 -14.64
CA ARG A 63 1.74 1.81 -14.07
C ARG A 63 1.63 3.16 -14.78
N LEU A 64 1.54 4.24 -14.00
CA LEU A 64 1.53 5.60 -14.52
C LEU A 64 2.97 6.12 -14.65
N GLU A 65 3.20 6.96 -15.66
CA GLU A 65 4.48 7.65 -15.80
C GLU A 65 4.61 8.72 -14.73
N VAL A 66 5.62 8.61 -13.87
CA VAL A 66 5.90 9.56 -12.78
C VAL A 66 7.14 10.40 -13.11
N PRO A 67 7.17 11.69 -12.73
CA PRO A 67 8.38 12.50 -12.85
C PRO A 67 9.49 11.95 -11.96
N ASN A 68 10.74 12.05 -12.40
CA ASN A 68 11.91 11.60 -11.64
C ASN A 68 12.52 12.70 -10.74
N ASP A 69 11.80 13.80 -10.56
CA ASP A 69 12.25 14.96 -9.80
C ASP A 69 11.69 14.94 -8.37
N THR A 70 12.31 15.71 -7.48
CA THR A 70 11.74 16.01 -6.16
C THR A 70 10.43 16.78 -6.33
N ILE A 71 9.36 16.26 -5.73
CA ILE A 71 8.00 16.81 -5.87
C ILE A 71 7.58 17.70 -4.70
N ALA A 72 8.26 17.57 -3.57
CA ALA A 72 8.04 18.36 -2.36
C ALA A 72 9.27 18.31 -1.44
N GLU A 73 9.34 19.18 -0.45
CA GLU A 73 10.25 19.05 0.69
C GLU A 73 9.42 19.00 1.97
N VAL A 74 9.66 18.00 2.82
CA VAL A 74 8.99 17.81 4.12
C VAL A 74 10.05 17.75 5.20
N GLY A 75 9.99 18.66 6.18
CA GLY A 75 10.95 18.69 7.28
C GLY A 75 12.43 18.84 6.87
N GLY A 76 12.72 19.41 5.69
CA GLY A 76 14.08 19.54 5.17
C GLY A 76 14.57 18.35 4.32
N ILE A 77 13.70 17.39 4.02
CA ILE A 77 13.97 16.19 3.23
C ILE A 77 13.17 16.26 1.93
N GLY A 78 13.84 16.10 0.80
CA GLY A 78 13.16 16.05 -0.49
C GLY A 78 12.37 14.76 -0.65
N ILE A 79 11.14 14.87 -1.13
CA ILE A 79 10.24 13.74 -1.40
C ILE A 79 10.14 13.57 -2.91
N ARG A 80 10.32 12.33 -3.39
CA ARG A 80 10.15 11.94 -4.79
C ARG A 80 9.06 10.89 -4.92
N LEU A 81 8.24 11.02 -5.95
CA LEU A 81 7.29 10.00 -6.36
C LEU A 81 8.01 8.94 -7.20
N THR A 82 8.13 7.70 -6.71
CA THR A 82 8.87 6.64 -7.40
C THR A 82 7.98 5.70 -8.19
N SER A 83 6.71 5.55 -7.79
CA SER A 83 5.75 4.74 -8.52
C SER A 83 4.31 5.16 -8.22
N VAL A 84 3.46 5.11 -9.25
CA VAL A 84 2.01 5.04 -9.08
C VAL A 84 1.48 3.91 -9.96
N GLU A 85 0.75 2.99 -9.35
CA GLU A 85 0.13 1.85 -10.01
C GLU A 85 -1.37 1.81 -9.71
N ILE A 86 -2.17 1.63 -10.75
CA ILE A 86 -3.59 1.33 -10.65
C ILE A 86 -3.75 -0.15 -10.91
N SER A 87 -4.30 -0.84 -9.93
CA SER A 87 -4.71 -2.22 -10.04
C SER A 87 -6.16 -2.29 -9.59
N SER A 88 -6.48 -3.28 -8.78
CA SER A 88 -7.64 -3.31 -7.90
C SER A 88 -7.70 -2.22 -6.81
N ASP A 89 -6.59 -1.51 -6.57
CA ASP A 89 -6.45 -0.32 -5.72
C ASP A 89 -5.51 0.70 -6.40
N VAL A 90 -5.29 1.86 -5.80
CA VAL A 90 -4.22 2.79 -6.22
C VAL A 90 -3.06 2.69 -5.27
N THR A 91 -1.93 2.16 -5.75
CA THR A 91 -0.67 2.09 -5.01
C THR A 91 0.20 3.29 -5.35
N VAL A 92 0.58 4.07 -4.35
CA VAL A 92 1.52 5.19 -4.47
C VAL A 92 2.78 4.85 -3.68
N VAL A 93 3.94 4.97 -4.30
CA VAL A 93 5.24 4.82 -3.64
C VAL A 93 6.00 6.13 -3.71
N ILE A 94 6.43 6.62 -2.56
CA ILE A 94 7.38 7.73 -2.45
C ILE A 94 8.65 7.24 -1.81
N ASP A 95 9.71 7.99 -2.04
CA ASP A 95 10.98 7.83 -1.36
C ASP A 95 11.57 9.21 -1.06
N ALA A 96 12.48 9.28 -0.11
CA ALA A 96 13.25 10.49 0.09
C ALA A 96 14.39 10.55 -0.92
N GLN A 97 14.65 11.76 -1.42
CA GLN A 97 15.84 12.06 -2.20
C GLN A 97 16.32 13.46 -1.84
N ASP A 98 17.63 13.61 -1.66
CA ASP A 98 18.28 14.90 -1.45
C ASP A 98 17.60 15.73 -0.34
N GLY A 99 18.03 16.98 -0.17
CA GLY A 99 17.52 17.87 0.89
C GLY A 99 18.55 18.10 1.99
N SER A 100 18.41 19.25 2.64
CA SER A 100 19.39 19.75 3.61
C SER A 100 19.58 18.83 4.82
N ARG A 101 18.57 18.02 5.15
CA ARG A 101 18.55 17.16 6.34
C ARG A 101 18.63 15.67 6.06
N TYR A 102 18.59 15.23 4.80
CA TYR A 102 18.56 13.80 4.45
C TYR A 102 19.71 13.02 5.10
N GLN A 103 20.95 13.47 4.87
CA GLN A 103 22.14 12.77 5.35
C GLN A 103 22.22 12.78 6.89
N GLU A 104 21.87 13.91 7.51
CA GLU A 104 21.83 14.05 8.97
C GLU A 104 20.86 13.05 9.61
N VAL A 105 19.63 12.97 9.07
CA VAL A 105 18.59 12.07 9.58
C VAL A 105 18.98 10.60 9.37
N LEU A 106 19.52 10.26 8.20
CA LEU A 106 19.97 8.91 7.91
C LEU A 106 21.11 8.46 8.84
N GLU A 107 22.13 9.31 9.02
CA GLU A 107 23.27 9.01 9.91
C GLU A 107 22.82 8.86 11.37
N ALA A 108 21.94 9.75 11.84
CA ALA A 108 21.38 9.69 13.19
C ALA A 108 20.58 8.39 13.40
N PHE A 109 19.74 8.00 12.43
CA PHE A 109 19.02 6.74 12.47
C PHE A 109 19.98 5.54 12.50
N GLN A 110 20.95 5.47 11.59
CA GLN A 110 21.90 4.35 11.52
C GLN A 110 22.75 4.22 12.79
N ALA A 111 23.16 5.34 13.40
CA ALA A 111 23.86 5.34 14.68
C ALA A 111 22.97 4.77 15.80
N THR A 112 21.70 5.18 15.83
CA THR A 112 20.72 4.74 16.83
C THR A 112 20.36 3.26 16.66
N TYR A 113 20.16 2.83 15.42
CA TYR A 113 19.87 1.43 15.07
C TYR A 113 21.02 0.51 15.43
N ARG A 114 22.26 0.86 15.08
CA ARG A 114 23.46 0.08 15.47
C ARG A 114 23.59 -0.05 16.98
N ARG A 115 23.32 1.04 17.72
CA ARG A 115 23.34 1.01 19.20
C ARG A 115 22.27 0.06 19.75
N TRP A 116 21.04 0.14 19.24
CA TRP A 116 19.96 -0.76 19.63
C TRP A 116 20.32 -2.22 19.31
N GLU A 117 20.83 -2.50 18.13
CA GLU A 117 21.24 -3.84 17.70
C GLU A 117 22.33 -4.44 18.60
N SER A 118 23.27 -3.62 19.08
CA SER A 118 24.34 -4.04 19.99
C SER A 118 23.91 -4.23 21.45
N THR A 119 22.67 -3.88 21.80
CA THR A 119 22.19 -3.91 23.19
C THR A 119 21.70 -5.32 23.56
N THR A 120 22.20 -5.88 24.66
CA THR A 120 21.82 -7.23 25.14
C THR A 120 20.32 -7.37 25.44
N ASP A 121 19.66 -6.27 25.83
CA ASP A 121 18.22 -6.20 26.13
C ASP A 121 17.34 -5.96 24.88
N ARG A 122 17.85 -6.18 23.66
CA ARG A 122 17.09 -6.05 22.40
C ARG A 122 15.69 -6.69 22.44
N PRO A 123 15.49 -7.91 22.99
CA PRO A 123 14.16 -8.53 23.01
C PRO A 123 13.11 -7.75 23.81
N MET A 124 13.54 -6.87 24.72
CA MET A 124 12.69 -6.14 25.65
C MET A 124 12.56 -4.64 25.31
N SER A 125 13.32 -4.14 24.33
CA SER A 125 13.32 -2.73 23.93
C SER A 125 12.69 -2.53 22.55
N ARG A 126 11.98 -1.41 22.38
CA ARG A 126 11.41 -1.05 21.07
C ARG A 126 12.54 -0.71 20.09
N PRO A 127 12.46 -1.18 18.83
CA PRO A 127 13.39 -0.72 17.79
C PRO A 127 13.22 0.80 17.59
N PRO A 128 14.26 1.49 17.11
CA PRO A 128 14.13 2.87 16.64
C PRO A 128 13.07 2.96 15.55
N ALA A 129 12.32 4.07 15.52
CA ALA A 129 11.41 4.38 14.43
C ALA A 129 12.18 4.50 13.11
N TRP A 130 11.57 4.10 12.01
CA TRP A 130 12.17 4.30 10.69
C TRP A 130 12.07 5.79 10.32
N PRO A 131 13.05 6.35 9.60
CA PRO A 131 12.95 7.73 9.11
C PRO A 131 11.69 7.97 8.28
N ALA A 132 11.28 6.99 7.47
CA ALA A 132 10.04 6.97 6.71
C ALA A 132 8.77 7.21 7.56
N ASP A 133 8.77 6.88 8.85
CA ASP A 133 7.60 7.02 9.72
C ASP A 133 7.13 8.49 9.80
N GLU A 134 8.04 9.45 9.63
CA GLU A 134 7.73 10.89 9.59
C GLU A 134 6.87 11.29 8.38
N PHE A 135 6.91 10.51 7.29
CA PHE A 135 6.16 10.77 6.06
C PHE A 135 4.86 9.97 6.00
N PHE A 136 4.59 9.13 6.99
CA PHE A 136 3.39 8.31 6.96
C PHE A 136 2.13 9.21 7.06
N GLY A 137 1.25 9.08 6.06
CA GLY A 137 0.04 9.90 5.92
C GLY A 137 0.24 11.24 5.19
N CYS A 138 1.40 11.53 4.62
CA CYS A 138 1.62 12.78 3.87
C CYS A 138 1.00 12.79 2.46
N ILE A 139 0.52 11.65 1.96
CA ILE A 139 -0.04 11.55 0.60
C ILE A 139 -1.57 11.64 0.60
N ARG A 140 -2.10 12.42 -0.35
CA ARG A 140 -3.52 12.45 -0.70
C ARG A 140 -3.72 12.27 -2.21
N LEU A 141 -4.82 11.63 -2.57
CA LEU A 141 -5.23 11.43 -3.96
C LEU A 141 -6.50 12.21 -4.29
N ARG A 142 -6.56 12.72 -5.53
CA ARG A 142 -7.73 13.33 -6.14
C ARG A 142 -7.73 13.03 -7.63
N ASP A 143 -8.89 13.08 -8.27
CA ASP A 143 -9.02 13.06 -9.73
C ASP A 143 -9.88 14.23 -10.21
N ASP A 144 -10.04 14.34 -11.53
CA ASP A 144 -10.82 15.39 -12.18
C ASP A 144 -12.35 15.20 -12.07
N VAL A 145 -12.81 14.06 -11.57
CA VAL A 145 -14.24 13.76 -11.38
C VAL A 145 -14.70 13.77 -9.92
N GLY A 146 -13.77 13.98 -8.97
CA GLY A 146 -14.07 14.21 -7.56
C GLY A 146 -14.25 12.93 -6.74
N THR A 147 -13.54 11.85 -7.09
CA THR A 147 -13.54 10.60 -6.32
C THR A 147 -12.95 10.82 -4.92
N ASP A 148 -13.63 10.28 -3.90
CA ASP A 148 -13.17 10.31 -2.51
C ASP A 148 -12.28 9.10 -2.22
N TYR A 149 -10.96 9.28 -2.38
CA TYR A 149 -9.97 8.24 -2.11
C TYR A 149 -9.67 8.14 -0.62
N ALA A 150 -9.85 6.95 -0.06
CA ALA A 150 -9.50 6.62 1.32
C ALA A 150 -8.20 5.81 1.37
N LEU A 151 -7.28 6.20 2.26
CA LEU A 151 -6.09 5.39 2.56
C LEU A 151 -6.51 4.11 3.29
N ARG A 152 -6.33 2.96 2.63
CA ARG A 152 -6.67 1.63 3.17
C ARG A 152 -5.53 1.02 3.96
N ALA A 153 -4.31 1.12 3.43
CA ALA A 153 -3.12 0.56 4.01
C ALA A 153 -1.88 1.37 3.65
N GLY A 154 -0.80 1.16 4.38
CA GLY A 154 0.50 1.65 4.00
C GLY A 154 1.61 0.96 4.78
N ARG A 155 2.83 1.12 4.29
CA ARG A 155 4.07 0.70 4.95
C ARG A 155 5.12 1.78 4.80
N ALA A 156 6.01 1.85 5.77
CA ALA A 156 7.11 2.81 5.82
C ALA A 156 8.40 2.06 6.19
N GLY A 157 9.48 2.41 5.51
CA GLY A 157 10.83 1.96 5.82
C GLY A 157 11.15 0.53 5.37
N GLY A 158 12.42 0.18 5.54
CA GLY A 158 13.00 -1.12 5.23
C GLY A 158 14.52 -1.04 5.14
N SER A 159 15.21 -2.18 5.19
CA SER A 159 16.66 -2.22 5.05
C SER A 159 17.07 -1.80 3.62
N GLY A 160 17.78 -0.67 3.49
CA GLY A 160 18.14 -0.09 2.18
C GLY A 160 17.02 0.72 1.52
N THR A 161 15.90 0.90 2.21
CA THR A 161 14.73 1.71 1.81
C THR A 161 14.22 2.48 3.02
N GLU A 162 15.15 3.06 3.80
CA GLU A 162 14.88 3.67 5.11
C GLU A 162 13.81 4.78 5.07
N PHE A 163 13.61 5.40 3.91
CA PHE A 163 12.65 6.47 3.66
C PHE A 163 11.49 6.09 2.73
N GLU A 164 11.47 4.87 2.18
CA GLU A 164 10.41 4.45 1.26
C GLU A 164 9.09 4.35 2.01
N CYS A 165 8.04 4.96 1.46
CA CYS A 165 6.67 4.78 1.91
C CYS A 165 5.81 4.27 0.76
N THR A 166 4.99 3.26 1.04
CA THR A 166 3.95 2.78 0.12
C THR A 166 2.58 3.05 0.73
N TYR A 167 1.65 3.54 -0.07
CA TYR A 167 0.27 3.84 0.28
C TYR A 167 -0.67 3.12 -0.67
N ASN A 168 -1.72 2.52 -0.14
CA ASN A 168 -2.77 1.86 -0.90
C ASN A 168 -4.09 2.59 -0.67
N PHE A 169 -4.70 3.10 -1.74
CA PHE A 169 -5.96 3.84 -1.69
C PHE A 169 -7.08 3.10 -2.40
N ASP A 170 -8.28 3.21 -1.84
CA ASP A 170 -9.53 2.76 -2.45
C ASP A 170 -10.50 3.95 -2.58
N PRO A 171 -11.37 4.00 -3.60
CA PRO A 171 -11.48 3.06 -4.71
C PRO A 171 -10.42 3.31 -5.80
N VAL A 172 -10.45 2.51 -6.89
CA VAL A 172 -9.71 2.82 -8.13
C VAL A 172 -10.36 4.01 -8.86
N PRO A 173 -9.62 4.72 -9.73
CA PRO A 173 -10.20 5.81 -10.50
C PRO A 173 -11.33 5.30 -11.41
N PRO A 174 -12.47 6.00 -11.47
CA PRO A 174 -13.57 5.63 -12.36
C PRO A 174 -13.15 5.82 -13.83
N VAL A 175 -13.86 5.15 -14.74
CA VAL A 175 -13.56 5.16 -16.18
C VAL A 175 -13.61 6.57 -16.80
N ASP A 176 -14.38 7.48 -16.19
CA ASP A 176 -14.53 8.86 -16.65
C ASP A 176 -13.42 9.79 -16.12
N ALA A 177 -12.53 9.30 -15.25
CA ALA A 177 -11.37 10.07 -14.78
C ALA A 177 -10.26 10.08 -15.84
N HIS A 178 -9.70 11.25 -16.11
CA HIS A 178 -8.63 11.43 -17.10
C HIS A 178 -7.30 11.81 -16.46
N SER A 179 -7.32 12.26 -15.20
CA SER A 179 -6.12 12.61 -14.47
C SER A 179 -6.17 12.18 -13.01
N LEU A 180 -5.02 11.78 -12.49
CA LEU A 180 -4.82 11.48 -11.07
C LEU A 180 -3.83 12.48 -10.48
N ARG A 181 -4.27 13.20 -9.47
CA ARG A 181 -3.49 14.17 -8.72
C ARG A 181 -2.99 13.54 -7.42
N VAL A 182 -1.68 13.55 -7.23
CA VAL A 182 -0.99 13.13 -6.00
C VAL A 182 -0.50 14.38 -5.29
N ASP A 183 -1.04 14.65 -4.10
CA ASP A 183 -0.63 15.77 -3.25
C ASP A 183 0.25 15.26 -2.10
N VAL A 184 1.37 15.97 -1.85
CA VAL A 184 2.17 15.84 -0.62
C VAL A 184 1.73 16.91 0.36
N VAL A 185 1.43 16.51 1.60
CA VAL A 185 0.85 17.35 2.64
C VAL A 185 1.74 17.36 3.88
N ASP A 186 2.12 18.56 4.29
CA ASP A 186 2.79 18.86 5.55
C ASP A 186 2.14 20.12 6.15
N HIS A 187 1.13 19.91 7.01
CA HIS A 187 0.14 20.90 7.46
C HIS A 187 -0.73 21.52 6.34
N ASP A 188 -0.14 21.89 5.22
CA ASP A 188 -0.73 22.33 3.95
C ASP A 188 -0.21 21.48 2.78
N VAL A 189 -0.73 21.69 1.57
CA VAL A 189 -0.17 21.04 0.37
C VAL A 189 1.17 21.69 0.02
N VAL A 190 2.24 20.91 0.09
CA VAL A 190 3.63 21.35 -0.17
C VAL A 190 4.17 20.89 -1.52
N GLY A 191 3.48 19.96 -2.18
CA GLY A 191 3.81 19.51 -3.53
C GLY A 191 2.65 18.81 -4.21
N THR A 192 2.62 18.86 -5.53
CA THR A 192 1.56 18.25 -6.34
C THR A 192 2.13 17.69 -7.63
N VAL A 193 1.72 16.47 -7.98
CA VAL A 193 1.94 15.85 -9.28
C VAL A 193 0.59 15.51 -9.91
N ILE A 194 0.45 15.75 -11.21
CA ILE A 194 -0.73 15.35 -11.99
C ILE A 194 -0.27 14.31 -13.02
N LEU A 195 -0.93 13.16 -13.03
CA LEU A 195 -0.63 12.00 -13.85
C LEU A 195 -1.78 11.74 -14.82
N ASN A 196 -1.48 11.28 -16.03
CA ASN A 196 -2.51 10.95 -17.03
C ASN A 196 -3.06 9.52 -16.82
N LEU A 197 -4.38 9.41 -16.75
CA LEU A 197 -5.14 8.15 -16.70
C LEU A 197 -5.53 7.65 -18.08
#